data_AF-A0A8C8S5Z9-F1
#
_entry.id   AF-A0A8C8S5Z9-F1
#
_cell.length_a   1.000
_cell.length_b   1.000
_cell.length_c   1.000
_cell.angle_alpha   90.00
_cell.angle_beta   90.00
_cell.angle_gamma   90.00
#
_symmetry.space_group_name_H-M   'P 1'
#
loop_
_entity.id
_entity.type
_entity.pdbx_description
1 polymer ?
#
loop_
_entity_poly.entity_id
_entity_poly.type
_entity_poly.pdbx_seq_one_letter_code
_entity_poly.pdbx_strand_id
1 'polypeptide(L)'
;MKSFLSLSEMLPYLCWLSDSFMAVLEQDAKERAKRRKKNERLANALKEKGNDAFSKGEYATAIQRYTEGLEKQKDMQVLYTNRAQVSVEKFATDIFWPMRIICNEKCIKAYFHMGKAHLALKNYDEVSCAILVGVEPHCMNEVDLQERKANEEKKAMEEFQSGKYTAVSVKELLEKLNRPDQNILYYAGGIRVLTESIKDCKYFIQIFLSNMLTWGMI
;
A
#
# COMPACT_ATOMS: atom_id res chain seq x y z
N MET A 1 10.80 -57.05 -57.13
CA MET A 1 10.17 -55.73 -57.35
C MET A 1 9.46 -55.34 -56.06
N LYS A 2 9.91 -54.31 -55.35
CA LYS A 2 9.09 -53.71 -54.29
C LYS A 2 8.01 -52.89 -55.00
N SER A 3 6.77 -53.39 -54.99
CA SER A 3 5.61 -52.65 -55.50
C SER A 3 5.47 -51.38 -54.67
N PHE A 4 5.77 -50.23 -55.28
CA PHE A 4 5.43 -48.92 -54.70
C PHE A 4 3.91 -48.82 -54.71
N LEU A 5 3.29 -48.73 -53.53
CA LEU A 5 1.85 -48.47 -53.40
C LEU A 5 1.54 -47.14 -54.08
N SER A 6 0.43 -47.09 -54.82
CA SER A 6 0.01 -45.89 -55.54
C SER A 6 -0.50 -44.83 -54.56
N LEU A 7 -0.43 -43.54 -54.93
CA LEU A 7 -0.83 -42.43 -54.03
C LEU A 7 -2.29 -42.57 -53.53
N SER A 8 -3.17 -43.15 -54.34
CA SER A 8 -4.56 -43.46 -53.99
C SER A 8 -4.70 -44.55 -52.91
N GLU A 9 -3.74 -45.46 -52.80
CA GLU A 9 -3.72 -46.51 -51.78
C GLU A 9 -3.13 -46.02 -50.45
N MET A 10 -2.30 -44.97 -50.46
CA MET A 10 -1.76 -44.32 -49.25
C MET A 10 -2.69 -43.26 -48.65
N LEU A 11 -3.57 -42.65 -49.46
CA LEU A 11 -4.51 -41.60 -49.06
C LEU A 11 -5.40 -41.96 -47.83
N PRO A 12 -5.98 -43.17 -47.74
CA PRO A 12 -6.75 -43.59 -46.56
C PRO A 12 -5.91 -43.67 -45.28
N TYR A 13 -4.64 -44.11 -45.38
CA TYR A 13 -3.72 -44.17 -44.24
C TYR A 13 -3.29 -42.77 -43.79
N LEU A 14 -3.12 -41.83 -44.72
CA LEU A 14 -2.81 -40.44 -44.42
C LEU A 14 -3.98 -39.74 -43.72
N CYS A 15 -5.22 -39.99 -44.19
CA CYS A 15 -6.46 -39.49 -43.58
C CYS A 15 -6.68 -40.08 -42.18
N TRP A 16 -6.46 -41.38 -42.01
CA TRP A 16 -6.57 -42.05 -40.71
C TRP A 16 -5.53 -41.55 -39.71
N LEU A 17 -4.30 -41.28 -40.18
CA LEU A 17 -3.24 -40.69 -39.35
C LEU A 17 -3.58 -39.24 -38.93
N SER A 18 -4.18 -38.44 -39.82
CA SER A 18 -4.65 -37.10 -39.47
C SER A 18 -5.80 -37.14 -38.48
N ASP A 19 -6.77 -38.05 -38.66
CA ASP A 19 -7.91 -38.20 -37.76
C ASP A 19 -7.46 -38.67 -36.36
N SER A 20 -6.52 -39.63 -36.31
CA SER A 20 -5.93 -40.08 -35.04
C SER A 20 -5.16 -38.97 -34.34
N PHE A 21 -4.42 -38.13 -35.07
CA PHE A 21 -3.69 -37.00 -34.49
C PHE A 21 -4.65 -35.93 -33.96
N MET A 22 -5.70 -35.60 -34.72
CA MET A 22 -6.72 -34.64 -34.30
C MET A 22 -7.51 -35.11 -33.08
N ALA A 23 -7.80 -36.41 -32.98
CA ALA A 23 -8.44 -36.98 -31.80
C ALA A 23 -7.59 -36.83 -30.52
N VAL A 24 -6.26 -37.02 -30.63
CA VAL A 24 -5.33 -36.81 -29.52
C VAL A 24 -5.27 -35.33 -29.11
N LEU A 25 -5.22 -34.42 -30.09
CA LEU A 25 -5.27 -32.97 -29.82
C LEU A 25 -6.57 -32.55 -29.14
N GLU A 26 -7.71 -33.09 -29.58
CA GLU A 26 -9.01 -32.81 -28.97
C GLU A 26 -9.09 -33.31 -27.53
N GLN A 27 -8.55 -34.51 -27.25
CA GLN A 27 -8.51 -35.07 -25.90
C GLN A 27 -7.63 -34.24 -24.96
N ASP A 28 -6.45 -33.83 -25.43
CA ASP A 28 -5.54 -32.95 -24.71
C ASP A 28 -6.15 -31.55 -24.47
N ALA A 29 -6.87 -31.00 -25.45
CA ALA A 29 -7.63 -29.76 -25.30
C ALA A 29 -8.74 -29.89 -24.23
N LYS A 30 -9.53 -30.98 -24.25
CA LYS A 30 -10.56 -31.26 -23.24
C LYS A 30 -9.96 -31.40 -21.84
N GLU A 31 -8.82 -32.07 -21.71
CA GLU A 31 -8.14 -32.26 -20.44
C GLU A 31 -7.58 -30.94 -19.88
N ARG A 32 -6.97 -30.10 -20.73
CA ARG A 32 -6.57 -28.74 -20.33
C ARG A 32 -7.76 -27.91 -19.87
N ALA A 33 -8.90 -27.98 -20.57
CA ALA A 33 -10.12 -27.27 -20.17
C ALA A 33 -10.64 -27.73 -18.80
N LYS A 34 -10.64 -29.05 -18.52
CA LYS A 34 -11.00 -29.60 -17.21
C LYS A 34 -10.08 -29.09 -16.10
N ARG A 35 -8.76 -29.09 -16.33
CA ARG A 35 -7.78 -28.58 -15.36
C ARG A 35 -7.99 -27.10 -15.07
N ARG A 36 -8.22 -26.27 -16.09
CA ARG A 36 -8.54 -24.84 -15.92
C ARG A 36 -9.78 -24.64 -15.05
N LYS A 37 -10.87 -25.35 -15.34
CA LYS A 37 -12.11 -25.28 -14.56
C LYS A 37 -11.93 -25.73 -13.12
N LYS A 38 -11.10 -26.76 -12.88
CA LYS A 38 -10.76 -27.21 -11.52
C LYS A 38 -9.96 -26.15 -10.76
N ASN A 39 -8.95 -25.58 -11.40
CA ASN A 39 -8.12 -24.53 -10.80
C ASN A 39 -8.94 -23.27 -10.49
N GLU A 40 -9.85 -22.88 -11.38
CA GLU A 40 -10.76 -21.75 -11.17
C GLU A 40 -11.68 -21.97 -9.95
N ARG A 41 -12.23 -23.18 -9.79
CA ARG A 41 -13.03 -23.51 -8.59
C ARG A 41 -12.20 -23.43 -7.31
N LEU A 42 -10.96 -23.91 -7.34
CA LEU A 42 -10.06 -23.85 -6.19
C LEU A 42 -9.66 -22.40 -5.85
N ALA A 43 -9.36 -21.59 -6.87
CA ALA A 43 -9.04 -20.17 -6.70
C ALA A 43 -10.23 -19.41 -6.08
N ASN A 44 -11.44 -19.67 -6.55
CA ASN A 44 -12.66 -19.09 -5.97
C ASN A 44 -12.88 -19.51 -4.51
N ALA A 45 -12.66 -20.78 -4.17
CA ALA A 45 -12.78 -21.24 -2.79
C ALA A 45 -11.73 -20.59 -1.86
N LEU A 46 -10.50 -20.39 -2.35
CA LEU A 46 -9.43 -19.71 -1.62
C LEU A 46 -9.71 -18.22 -1.44
N LYS A 47 -10.32 -17.57 -2.45
CA LYS A 47 -10.79 -16.19 -2.37
C LYS A 47 -11.80 -16.03 -1.23
N GLU A 48 -12.83 -16.88 -1.17
CA GLU A 48 -13.83 -16.78 -0.10
C GLU A 48 -13.21 -17.01 1.30
N LYS A 49 -12.30 -17.99 1.43
CA LYS A 49 -11.56 -18.19 2.69
C LYS A 49 -10.71 -16.97 3.09
N GLY A 50 -10.11 -16.30 2.12
CA GLY A 50 -9.38 -15.06 2.35
C GLY A 50 -10.30 -13.92 2.78
N ASN A 51 -11.50 -13.81 2.18
CA ASN A 51 -12.52 -12.84 2.57
C ASN A 51 -13.00 -13.07 4.01
N ASP A 52 -13.24 -14.33 4.37
CA ASP A 52 -13.63 -14.71 5.73
C ASP A 52 -12.54 -14.33 6.75
N ALA A 53 -11.28 -14.66 6.47
CA ALA A 53 -10.14 -14.29 7.32
C ALA A 53 -10.00 -12.76 7.44
N PHE A 54 -10.20 -12.04 6.34
CA PHE A 54 -10.18 -10.58 6.33
C PHE A 54 -11.28 -9.98 7.22
N SER A 55 -12.52 -10.50 7.13
CA SER A 55 -13.63 -10.05 7.98
C SER A 55 -13.39 -10.28 9.48
N LYS A 56 -12.57 -11.27 9.83
CA LYS A 56 -12.16 -11.58 11.21
C LYS A 56 -10.95 -10.77 11.69
N GLY A 57 -10.35 -9.94 10.82
CA GLY A 57 -9.12 -9.20 11.13
C GLY A 57 -7.84 -10.04 11.10
N GLU A 58 -7.90 -11.26 10.58
CA GLU A 58 -6.74 -12.16 10.43
C GLU A 58 -5.98 -11.87 9.12
N TYR A 59 -5.33 -10.72 9.08
CA TYR A 59 -4.72 -10.18 7.86
C TYR A 59 -3.59 -11.05 7.27
N ALA A 60 -2.73 -11.64 8.12
CA ALA A 60 -1.65 -12.53 7.65
C ALA A 60 -2.21 -13.78 6.97
N THR A 61 -3.23 -14.39 7.57
CA THR A 61 -3.95 -15.54 7.01
C THR A 61 -4.63 -15.16 5.69
N ALA A 62 -5.27 -14.00 5.62
CA ALA A 62 -5.91 -13.52 4.40
C ALA A 62 -4.91 -13.37 3.24
N ILE A 63 -3.74 -12.77 3.47
CA ILE A 63 -2.67 -12.64 2.45
C ILE A 63 -2.23 -14.02 1.97
N GLN A 64 -2.03 -14.97 2.88
CA GLN A 64 -1.63 -16.33 2.52
C GLN A 64 -2.68 -16.99 1.63
N ARG A 65 -3.97 -16.93 2.00
CA ARG A 65 -5.06 -17.52 1.21
C ARG A 65 -5.19 -16.88 -0.17
N TYR A 66 -5.05 -15.57 -0.28
CA TYR A 66 -5.05 -14.90 -1.59
C TYR A 66 -3.85 -15.31 -2.43
N THR A 67 -2.67 -15.50 -1.81
CA THR A 67 -1.46 -15.94 -2.50
C THR A 67 -1.60 -17.37 -3.02
N GLU A 68 -2.11 -18.28 -2.20
CA GLU A 68 -2.45 -19.66 -2.60
C GLU A 68 -3.46 -19.67 -3.76
N GLY A 69 -4.43 -18.74 -3.76
CA GLY A 69 -5.41 -18.59 -4.85
C GLY A 69 -4.75 -18.16 -6.17
N LEU A 70 -3.82 -17.22 -6.10
CA LEU A 70 -3.06 -16.71 -7.26
C LEU A 70 -2.15 -17.78 -7.86
N GLU A 71 -1.63 -18.71 -7.05
CA GLU A 71 -0.89 -19.88 -7.56
C GLU A 71 -1.76 -20.80 -8.42
N LYS A 72 -3.07 -20.89 -8.12
CA LYS A 72 -4.01 -21.69 -8.92
C LYS A 72 -4.49 -20.96 -10.16
N GLN A 73 -4.75 -19.66 -10.05
CA GLN A 73 -5.18 -18.81 -11.16
C GLN A 73 -4.50 -17.44 -11.08
N LYS A 74 -3.43 -17.28 -11.85
CA LYS A 74 -2.61 -16.07 -11.88
C LYS A 74 -3.31 -14.87 -12.48
N ASP A 75 -4.34 -15.11 -13.31
CA ASP A 75 -5.04 -14.07 -14.09
C ASP A 75 -6.25 -13.50 -13.32
N MET A 76 -6.47 -13.90 -12.07
CA MET A 76 -7.62 -13.47 -11.29
C MET A 76 -7.34 -12.13 -10.59
N GLN A 77 -7.72 -11.03 -11.24
CA GLN A 77 -7.55 -9.66 -10.73
C GLN A 77 -8.08 -9.44 -9.31
N VAL A 78 -9.24 -10.04 -8.98
CA VAL A 78 -9.91 -9.88 -7.68
C VAL A 78 -9.03 -10.32 -6.51
N LEU A 79 -8.23 -11.38 -6.69
CA LEU A 79 -7.33 -11.86 -5.64
C LEU A 79 -6.21 -10.86 -5.35
N TYR A 80 -5.71 -10.18 -6.38
CA TYR A 80 -4.71 -9.13 -6.20
C TYR A 80 -5.31 -7.91 -5.51
N THR A 81 -6.51 -7.46 -5.90
CA THR A 81 -7.15 -6.30 -5.25
C THR A 81 -7.41 -6.55 -3.77
N ASN A 82 -7.91 -7.74 -3.43
CA ASN A 82 -8.19 -8.09 -2.04
C ASN A 82 -6.89 -8.21 -1.23
N ARG A 83 -5.82 -8.77 -1.82
CA ARG A 83 -4.50 -8.82 -1.17
C ARG A 83 -3.93 -7.42 -0.95
N ALA A 84 -4.03 -6.52 -1.93
CA ALA A 84 -3.57 -5.14 -1.80
C ALA A 84 -4.33 -4.38 -0.70
N GLN A 85 -5.65 -4.58 -0.59
CA GLN A 85 -6.45 -3.99 0.48
C GLN A 85 -5.92 -4.40 1.87
N VAL A 86 -5.60 -5.69 2.06
CA VAL A 86 -5.01 -6.18 3.32
C VAL A 86 -3.67 -5.51 3.60
N SER A 87 -2.81 -5.38 2.58
CA SER A 87 -1.51 -4.73 2.72
C SER A 87 -1.65 -3.26 3.10
N VAL A 88 -2.60 -2.52 2.54
CA VAL A 88 -2.84 -1.11 2.89
C VAL A 88 -3.28 -0.95 4.34
N GLU A 89 -4.12 -1.85 4.86
CA GLU A 89 -4.61 -1.77 6.24
C GLU A 89 -3.53 -2.08 7.30
N LYS A 90 -2.52 -2.91 6.97
CA LYS A 90 -1.55 -3.39 7.96
C LYS A 90 -0.09 -3.02 7.71
N PHE A 91 0.34 -3.00 6.45
CA PHE A 91 1.75 -2.92 6.05
C PHE A 91 1.93 -1.80 5.04
N ALA A 92 2.01 -0.56 5.53
CA ALA A 92 2.24 0.63 4.71
C ALA A 92 3.45 0.51 3.77
N THR A 93 4.44 -0.32 4.12
CA THR A 93 5.71 -0.45 3.38
C THR A 93 5.72 -1.54 2.30
N ASP A 94 4.81 -2.51 2.31
CA ASP A 94 4.88 -3.71 1.45
C ASP A 94 3.92 -3.63 0.24
N ILE A 95 3.64 -2.40 -0.19
CA ILE A 95 2.56 -2.07 -1.14
C ILE A 95 3.07 -2.08 -2.59
N PHE A 96 4.38 -1.95 -2.80
CA PHE A 96 4.96 -1.74 -4.13
C PHE A 96 4.82 -2.96 -5.07
N TRP A 97 4.91 -4.19 -4.53
CA TRP A 97 4.89 -5.41 -5.34
C TRP A 97 3.49 -5.87 -5.77
N PRO A 98 2.46 -5.91 -4.90
CA PRO A 98 1.10 -6.24 -5.31
C PRO A 98 0.52 -5.22 -6.31
N MET A 99 0.85 -3.95 -6.14
CA MET A 99 0.24 -2.84 -6.88
C MET A 99 0.75 -2.73 -8.32
N ARG A 100 2.04 -3.02 -8.55
CA ARG A 100 2.63 -3.08 -9.90
C ARG A 100 2.01 -4.17 -10.77
N ILE A 101 1.58 -5.28 -10.18
CA ILE A 101 0.93 -6.39 -10.90
C ILE A 101 -0.54 -6.04 -11.24
N ILE A 102 -1.25 -5.31 -10.37
CA ILE A 102 -2.63 -4.87 -10.62
C ILE A 102 -2.69 -3.75 -11.68
N CYS A 103 -1.66 -2.89 -11.75
CA CYS A 103 -1.59 -1.82 -12.73
C CYS A 103 -1.48 -2.28 -14.20
N ASN A 104 -1.26 -3.57 -14.46
CA ASN A 104 -1.25 -4.09 -15.84
C ASN A 104 -2.63 -4.03 -16.52
N GLU A 105 -3.73 -3.91 -15.77
CA GLU A 105 -5.07 -3.81 -16.35
C GLU A 105 -5.92 -2.75 -15.64
N LYS A 106 -5.78 -1.47 -16.03
CA LYS A 106 -6.76 -0.35 -15.88
C LYS A 106 -7.72 -0.42 -14.66
N CYS A 107 -7.25 -0.86 -13.50
CA CYS A 107 -8.10 -1.14 -12.36
C CYS A 107 -8.13 0.12 -11.50
N ILE A 108 -9.18 0.92 -11.68
CA ILE A 108 -9.44 2.15 -10.91
C ILE A 108 -9.29 1.92 -9.39
N LYS A 109 -9.76 0.78 -8.88
CA LYS A 109 -9.66 0.40 -7.46
C LYS A 109 -8.21 0.25 -7.00
N ALA A 110 -7.30 -0.20 -7.86
CA ALA A 110 -5.89 -0.34 -7.53
C ALA A 110 -5.24 1.03 -7.31
N TYR A 111 -5.53 1.99 -8.20
CA TYR A 111 -5.09 3.38 -8.06
C TYR A 111 -5.66 4.04 -6.81
N PHE A 112 -6.89 3.71 -6.41
CA PHE A 112 -7.47 4.20 -5.16
C PHE A 112 -6.70 3.69 -3.92
N HIS A 113 -6.43 2.38 -3.86
CA HIS A 113 -5.65 1.79 -2.77
C HIS A 113 -4.20 2.31 -2.77
N MET A 114 -3.64 2.59 -3.94
CA MET A 114 -2.34 3.25 -4.14
C MET A 114 -2.31 4.66 -3.56
N GLY A 115 -3.32 5.48 -3.87
CA GLY A 115 -3.44 6.81 -3.29
C GLY A 115 -3.50 6.77 -1.77
N LYS A 116 -4.29 5.84 -1.19
CA LYS A 116 -4.37 5.64 0.27
C LYS A 116 -3.04 5.21 0.89
N ALA A 117 -2.30 4.34 0.21
CA ALA A 117 -0.99 3.87 0.65
C ALA A 117 0.05 4.98 0.71
N HIS A 118 0.20 5.75 -0.38
CA HIS A 118 1.15 6.85 -0.43
C HIS A 118 0.75 8.00 0.51
N LEU A 119 -0.56 8.21 0.73
CA LEU A 119 -1.05 9.14 1.76
C LEU A 119 -0.63 8.71 3.17
N ALA A 120 -0.72 7.41 3.48
CA ALA A 120 -0.25 6.88 4.76
C ALA A 120 1.28 7.01 4.94
N LEU A 121 2.04 6.98 3.83
CA LEU A 121 3.49 7.16 3.82
C LEU A 121 3.95 8.63 3.77
N LYS A 122 3.03 9.59 3.62
CA LYS A 122 3.33 11.02 3.43
C LYS A 122 4.19 11.31 2.17
N ASN A 123 4.16 10.43 1.17
CA ASN A 123 4.83 10.61 -0.12
C ASN A 123 3.90 11.34 -1.10
N TYR A 124 3.66 12.63 -0.89
CA TYR A 124 2.65 13.41 -1.63
C TYR A 124 2.91 13.48 -3.14
N ASP A 125 4.18 13.49 -3.56
CA ASP A 125 4.57 13.56 -4.99
C ASP A 125 4.04 12.36 -5.81
N GLU A 126 4.05 11.15 -5.22
CA GLU A 126 3.59 9.93 -5.88
C GLU A 126 2.06 9.77 -5.81
N VAL A 127 1.40 10.36 -4.79
CA VAL A 127 -0.06 10.33 -4.63
C VAL A 127 -0.75 11.04 -5.80
N SER A 128 -0.26 12.23 -6.18
CA SER A 128 -0.85 13.04 -7.26
C SER A 128 -0.90 12.27 -8.59
N CYS A 129 0.20 11.61 -8.98
CA CYS A 129 0.25 10.82 -10.20
C CYS A 129 -0.65 9.57 -10.15
N ALA A 130 -0.79 8.94 -8.99
CA ALA A 130 -1.66 7.77 -8.82
C ALA A 130 -3.14 8.08 -9.01
N ILE A 131 -3.58 9.22 -8.47
CA ILE A 131 -4.98 9.67 -8.52
C ILE A 131 -5.34 10.20 -9.91
N LEU A 132 -4.41 10.88 -10.59
CA LEU A 132 -4.57 11.40 -11.96
C LEU A 132 -4.92 10.32 -13.01
N VAL A 133 -4.46 9.08 -12.82
CA VAL A 133 -4.73 7.96 -13.73
C VAL A 133 -6.00 7.19 -13.33
N GLY A 134 -6.52 7.45 -12.12
CA GLY A 134 -7.45 6.60 -11.39
C GLY A 134 -8.92 6.98 -11.46
N VAL A 135 -9.39 8.05 -10.80
CA VAL A 135 -10.83 8.42 -10.74
C VAL A 135 -11.11 9.73 -10.00
N GLU A 136 -12.28 10.32 -10.32
CA GLU A 136 -13.13 11.36 -9.70
C GLU A 136 -12.52 12.57 -8.94
N PRO A 137 -13.03 13.81 -9.20
CA PRO A 137 -12.57 15.05 -8.55
C PRO A 137 -12.66 15.04 -7.02
N HIS A 138 -13.55 14.23 -6.45
CA HIS A 138 -13.86 14.27 -5.02
C HIS A 138 -12.69 13.76 -4.15
N CYS A 139 -11.94 12.75 -4.60
CA CYS A 139 -10.78 12.25 -3.85
C CYS A 139 -9.54 13.15 -4.00
N MET A 140 -9.43 13.91 -5.11
CA MET A 140 -8.36 14.90 -5.29
C MET A 140 -8.45 16.00 -4.22
N ASN A 141 -9.66 16.51 -3.96
CA ASN A 141 -9.89 17.58 -3.00
C ASN A 141 -9.50 17.20 -1.55
N GLU A 142 -9.73 15.96 -1.13
CA GLU A 142 -9.36 15.51 0.21
C GLU A 142 -7.84 15.36 0.34
N VAL A 143 -7.16 14.83 -0.69
CA VAL A 143 -5.70 14.71 -0.67
C VAL A 143 -5.02 16.08 -0.70
N ASP A 144 -5.47 16.98 -1.56
CA ASP A 144 -4.97 18.36 -1.62
C ASP A 144 -5.15 19.07 -0.27
N LEU A 145 -6.27 18.83 0.41
CA LEU A 145 -6.53 19.39 1.74
C LEU A 145 -5.58 18.81 2.80
N GLN A 146 -5.31 17.51 2.76
CA GLN A 146 -4.37 16.85 3.69
C GLN A 146 -2.92 17.28 3.43
N GLU A 147 -2.51 17.41 2.17
CA GLU A 147 -1.18 17.91 1.80
C GLU A 147 -0.98 19.36 2.25
N ARG A 148 -1.98 20.24 2.05
CA ARG A 148 -1.95 21.61 2.56
C ARG A 148 -1.78 21.65 4.08
N LYS A 149 -2.56 20.85 4.81
CA LYS A 149 -2.44 20.72 6.27
C LYS A 149 -1.05 20.26 6.70
N ALA A 150 -0.49 19.27 6.02
CA ALA A 150 0.85 18.74 6.32
C ALA A 150 1.97 19.74 6.00
N ASN A 151 1.84 20.49 4.90
CA ASN A 151 2.78 21.55 4.55
C ASN A 151 2.68 22.74 5.50
N GLU A 152 1.48 23.11 5.96
CA GLU A 152 1.28 24.11 7.00
C GLU A 152 1.87 23.67 8.34
N GLU A 153 1.70 22.40 8.72
CA GLU A 153 2.31 21.82 9.92
C GLU A 153 3.84 21.83 9.83
N LYS A 154 4.41 21.45 8.67
CA LYS A 154 5.86 21.46 8.46
C LYS A 154 6.45 22.86 8.48
N LYS A 155 5.80 23.83 7.82
CA LYS A 155 6.20 25.25 7.88
C LYS A 155 6.17 25.79 9.30
N ALA A 156 5.10 25.50 10.05
CA ALA A 156 5.02 25.87 11.46
C ALA A 156 6.19 25.25 12.25
N MET A 157 6.47 23.95 12.06
CA MET A 157 7.56 23.25 12.74
C MET A 157 8.94 23.86 12.44
N GLU A 158 9.23 24.16 11.17
CA GLU A 158 10.49 24.79 10.74
C GLU A 158 10.66 26.20 11.33
N GLU A 159 9.56 26.97 11.42
CA GLU A 159 9.57 28.31 12.02
C GLU A 159 9.95 28.28 13.52
N PHE A 160 9.61 27.19 14.21
CA PHE A 160 9.90 27.01 15.63
C PHE A 160 11.22 26.26 15.92
N GLN A 161 11.70 25.39 15.02
CA GLN A 161 12.95 24.62 15.20
C GLN A 161 14.24 25.39 14.83
N SER A 162 14.14 26.56 14.20
CA SER A 162 15.30 27.34 13.74
C SER A 162 16.13 28.00 14.86
N GLY A 163 15.76 27.87 16.14
CA GLY A 163 16.46 28.50 17.28
C GLY A 163 17.08 27.49 18.26
N LYS A 164 18.32 27.76 18.71
CA LYS A 164 18.92 27.06 19.86
C LYS A 164 18.13 27.36 21.14
N TYR A 165 17.67 26.31 21.82
CA TYR A 165 16.85 26.40 23.03
C TYR A 165 17.66 26.94 24.23
N THR A 166 17.34 28.16 24.67
CA THR A 166 17.86 28.80 25.89
C THR A 166 16.73 29.56 26.59
N ALA A 167 16.91 29.96 27.86
CA ALA A 167 15.87 30.62 28.65
C ALA A 167 15.31 31.92 28.04
N VAL A 168 16.06 32.57 27.13
CA VAL A 168 15.60 33.73 26.36
C VAL A 168 14.57 33.34 25.29
N SER A 169 14.61 32.08 24.81
CA SER A 169 13.75 31.61 23.71
C SER A 169 12.31 31.31 24.12
N VAL A 170 12.02 31.05 25.41
CA VAL A 170 10.64 30.78 25.88
C VAL A 170 9.77 32.02 25.80
N LYS A 171 10.34 33.19 26.13
CA LYS A 171 9.63 34.48 26.02
C LYS A 171 9.34 34.82 24.55
N GLU A 172 10.33 34.66 23.68
CA GLU A 172 10.18 34.87 22.23
C GLU A 172 9.17 33.89 21.60
N LEU A 173 9.11 32.64 22.08
CA LEU A 173 8.10 31.65 21.69
C LEU A 173 6.68 32.09 22.09
N LEU A 174 6.49 32.60 23.31
CA LEU A 174 5.21 33.12 23.77
C LEU A 174 4.78 34.36 22.99
N GLU A 175 5.72 35.24 22.64
CA GLU A 175 5.46 36.40 21.78
C GLU A 175 5.06 35.99 20.36
N LYS A 176 5.68 34.94 19.79
CA LYS A 176 5.28 34.36 18.51
C LYS A 176 3.88 33.71 18.57
N LEU A 177 3.56 33.04 19.68
CA LEU A 177 2.25 32.42 19.91
C LEU A 177 1.11 33.43 20.14
N ASN A 178 1.41 34.69 20.47
CA ASN A 178 0.40 35.72 20.74
C ASN A 178 -0.24 36.33 19.47
N ARG A 179 -0.21 35.61 18.33
CA ARG A 179 -0.75 36.08 17.04
C ARG A 179 -2.15 35.48 16.80
N PRO A 180 -3.25 36.25 16.94
CA PRO A 180 -4.62 35.70 16.97
C PRO A 180 -5.12 35.07 15.65
N ASP A 181 -4.58 35.46 14.49
CA ASP A 181 -5.09 35.05 13.16
C ASP A 181 -4.41 33.80 12.56
N GLN A 182 -3.87 32.92 13.40
CA GLN A 182 -3.12 31.75 12.92
C GLN A 182 -3.95 30.45 12.95
N ASN A 183 -3.56 29.48 12.11
CA ASN A 183 -4.21 28.16 12.03
C ASN A 183 -4.05 27.39 13.37
N ILE A 184 -5.02 26.54 13.73
CA ILE A 184 -4.95 25.64 14.89
C ILE A 184 -3.63 24.84 14.93
N LEU A 185 -3.13 24.42 13.76
CA LEU A 185 -1.85 23.69 13.63
C LEU A 185 -0.64 24.53 14.07
N TYR A 186 -0.68 25.85 13.86
CA TYR A 186 0.37 26.78 14.31
C TYR A 186 0.50 26.78 15.83
N TYR A 187 -0.63 26.94 16.52
CA TYR A 187 -0.66 26.93 17.98
C TYR A 187 -0.28 25.55 18.55
N ALA A 188 -0.75 24.46 17.94
CA ALA A 188 -0.38 23.11 18.35
C ALA A 188 1.14 22.87 18.24
N GLY A 189 1.75 23.32 17.14
CA GLY A 189 3.21 23.27 16.94
C GLY A 189 3.96 24.08 17.99
N GLY A 190 3.57 25.35 18.21
CA GLY A 190 4.24 26.20 19.19
C GLY A 190 4.08 25.70 20.63
N ILE A 191 2.91 25.16 21.01
CA ILE A 191 2.69 24.56 22.34
C ILE A 191 3.57 23.32 22.54
N ARG A 192 3.77 22.50 21.50
CA ARG A 192 4.62 21.32 21.56
C ARG A 192 6.08 21.68 21.79
N VAL A 193 6.60 22.67 21.07
CA VAL A 193 7.98 23.19 21.25
C VAL A 193 8.15 23.85 22.62
N LEU A 194 7.13 24.58 23.08
CA LEU A 194 7.11 25.17 24.42
C LEU A 194 7.18 24.09 25.51
N THR A 195 6.46 22.98 25.32
CA THR A 195 6.44 21.85 26.25
C THR A 195 7.81 21.16 26.35
N GLU A 196 8.52 21.00 25.23
CA GLU A 196 9.90 20.50 25.22
C GLU A 196 10.85 21.44 25.97
N SER A 197 10.77 22.74 25.68
CA SER A 197 11.60 23.76 26.34
C SER A 197 11.39 23.80 27.88
N ILE A 198 10.14 23.65 28.34
CA ILE A 198 9.82 23.63 29.78
C ILE A 198 10.34 22.38 30.47
N LYS A 199 10.35 21.22 29.78
CA LYS A 199 10.92 19.98 30.33
C LYS A 199 12.41 20.16 30.60
N ASP A 200 13.15 20.76 29.67
CA ASP A 200 14.58 21.01 29.82
C ASP A 200 14.87 21.94 31.01
N CYS A 201 14.05 22.98 31.21
CA CYS A 201 14.16 23.85 32.39
C CYS A 201 13.95 23.09 33.71
N LYS A 202 13.01 22.13 33.76
CA LYS A 202 12.78 21.32 34.95
C LYS A 202 13.98 20.43 35.28
N TYR A 203 14.59 19.80 34.27
CA TYR A 203 15.82 19.02 34.44
C TYR A 203 16.98 19.89 34.89
N PHE A 204 17.13 21.09 34.31
CA PHE A 204 18.18 22.02 34.70
C PHE A 204 18.05 22.47 36.15
N ILE A 205 16.85 22.84 36.61
CA ILE A 205 16.59 23.23 38.00
C ILE A 205 16.85 22.05 38.94
N GLN A 206 16.45 20.84 38.57
CA GLN A 206 16.67 19.65 39.39
C GLN A 206 18.16 19.30 39.54
N ILE A 207 18.94 19.42 38.46
CA ILE A 207 20.40 19.25 38.50
C ILE A 207 21.05 20.36 39.33
N PHE A 208 20.62 21.61 39.15
CA PHE A 208 21.16 22.75 39.88
C PHE A 208 20.90 22.64 41.39
N LEU A 209 19.68 22.28 41.80
CA LEU A 209 19.34 22.03 43.20
C LEU A 209 20.11 20.84 43.79
N SER A 210 20.27 19.75 43.02
CA SER A 210 21.10 18.62 43.46
C SER A 210 22.56 19.01 43.65
N ASN A 211 23.11 19.88 42.80
CA ASN A 211 24.48 20.38 42.92
C ASN A 211 24.64 21.38 44.06
N MET A 212 23.62 22.19 44.37
CA MET A 212 23.64 23.08 45.53
C MET A 212 23.63 22.30 46.86
N LEU A 213 22.91 21.19 46.93
CA LEU A 213 22.92 20.27 48.07
C LEU A 213 24.28 19.57 48.24
N THR A 214 24.92 19.15 47.15
CA THR A 214 26.25 18.50 47.23
C THR A 214 27.37 19.48 47.56
N TRP A 215 27.24 20.75 47.18
CA TRP A 215 28.19 21.81 47.52
C TRP A 215 27.90 22.51 48.87
N GLY A 216 26.86 22.08 49.60
CA GLY A 216 26.54 22.57 50.94
C GLY A 216 26.12 24.05 51.00
N MET A 217 25.56 24.57 49.90
CA MET A 217 25.10 25.96 49.81
C MET A 217 23.62 26.15 50.20
N ILE A 218 22.93 25.05 50.52
CA ILE A 218 21.58 24.96 51.10
C ILE A 218 21.64 23.82 52.11
#